data_AF-A0A8H6SNQ2-F1
#
_entry.id   AF-A0A8H6SNQ2-F1
#
_cell.length_a   1.000
_cell.length_b   1.000
_cell.length_c   1.000
_cell.angle_alpha   90.00
_cell.angle_beta   90.00
_cell.angle_gamma   90.00
#
_symmetry.space_group_name_H-M   'P 1'
#
loop_
_entity.id
_entity.type
_entity.pdbx_description
1 polymer ?
#
loop_
_entity_poly.entity_id
_entity_poly.type
_entity_poly.pdbx_seq_one_letter_code
_entity_poly.pdbx_strand_id
1 'polypeptide(L)'
;MRVEWAKARAQKERWNEEVELLREEMKRVMRSLKWEASEWQKRADEVRSDVDGTTAAGIRAYALRNVYLHTEFIVRFREEWDKTMGAAVRHWAAEEEREILEGTFMAEGM
;
A
#
# COMPACT_ATOMS: atom_id res chain seq x y z
N MET A 1 -14.92 -16.09 33.14
CA MET A 1 -14.20 -16.77 32.03
C MET A 1 -14.73 -16.45 30.63
N ARG A 2 -16.06 -16.34 30.37
CA ARG A 2 -16.58 -16.07 29.00
C ARG A 2 -16.36 -14.63 28.47
N VAL A 3 -16.35 -13.64 29.35
CA VAL A 3 -16.20 -12.22 28.98
C VAL A 3 -14.81 -11.92 28.41
N GLU A 4 -13.75 -12.44 29.03
CA GLU A 4 -12.39 -12.25 28.55
C GLU A 4 -12.15 -12.92 27.19
N TRP A 5 -12.72 -14.11 26.97
CA TRP A 5 -12.69 -14.75 25.65
C TRP A 5 -13.43 -13.95 24.58
N ALA A 6 -14.61 -13.40 24.90
CA ALA A 6 -15.37 -12.58 23.97
C ALA A 6 -14.61 -11.29 23.59
N LYS A 7 -13.93 -10.65 24.57
CA LYS A 7 -13.07 -9.48 24.31
C LYS A 7 -11.88 -9.83 23.42
N ALA A 8 -11.16 -10.90 23.75
CA ALA A 8 -10.01 -11.35 22.97
C ALA A 8 -10.41 -11.68 21.53
N ARG A 9 -11.56 -12.35 21.35
CA ARG A 9 -12.11 -12.65 20.03
C ARG A 9 -12.48 -11.39 19.25
N ALA A 10 -13.17 -10.44 19.89
CA ALA A 10 -13.54 -9.18 19.24
C ALA A 10 -12.32 -8.35 18.82
N GLN A 11 -11.26 -8.36 19.63
CA GLN A 11 -10.00 -7.72 19.28
C GLN A 11 -9.32 -8.40 18.08
N LYS A 12 -9.30 -9.73 18.04
CA LYS A 12 -8.79 -10.49 16.88
C LYS A 12 -9.57 -10.15 15.60
N GLU A 13 -10.90 -10.15 15.69
CA GLU A 13 -11.78 -9.82 14.55
C GLU A 13 -11.53 -8.39 14.05
N ARG A 14 -11.39 -7.42 14.95
CA ARG A 14 -11.03 -6.03 14.59
C ARG A 14 -9.66 -5.95 13.95
N TRP A 15 -8.66 -6.65 14.47
CA TRP A 15 -7.31 -6.63 13.91
C TRP A 15 -7.29 -7.15 12.47
N ASN A 16 -8.07 -8.20 12.19
CA ASN A 16 -8.23 -8.71 10.83
C ASN A 16 -8.88 -7.66 9.90
N GLU A 17 -9.91 -6.97 10.37
CA GLU A 17 -10.55 -5.88 9.62
C GLU A 17 -9.56 -4.74 9.32
N GLU A 18 -8.77 -4.31 10.31
CA GLU A 18 -7.76 -3.26 10.16
C GLU A 18 -6.69 -3.65 9.12
N VAL A 19 -6.25 -4.92 9.09
CA VAL A 19 -5.30 -5.42 8.10
C VAL A 19 -5.88 -5.38 6.68
N GLU A 20 -7.15 -5.77 6.50
CA GLU A 20 -7.81 -5.68 5.18
C GLU A 20 -8.01 -4.22 4.75
N LEU A 21 -8.40 -3.34 5.68
CA LEU A 21 -8.53 -1.91 5.41
C LEU A 21 -7.20 -1.28 4.98
N LEU A 22 -6.09 -1.61 5.65
CA LEU A 22 -4.76 -1.11 5.27
C LEU A 22 -4.36 -1.54 3.85
N ARG A 23 -4.68 -2.77 3.44
CA ARG A 23 -4.43 -3.25 2.06
C ARG A 23 -5.23 -2.46 1.03
N GLU A 24 -6.50 -2.21 1.30
CA GLU A 24 -7.34 -1.40 0.43
C GLU A 24 -6.89 0.06 0.38
N GLU A 25 -6.46 0.61 1.52
CA GLU A 25 -5.92 1.97 1.57
C GLU A 25 -4.65 2.09 0.73
N MET A 26 -3.75 1.09 0.77
CA MET A 26 -2.57 1.11 -0.08
C MET A 26 -2.92 1.08 -1.58
N LYS A 27 -3.94 0.30 -1.97
CA LYS A 27 -4.48 0.30 -3.35
C LYS A 27 -5.05 1.67 -3.73
N ARG A 28 -5.75 2.34 -2.81
CA ARG A 28 -6.33 3.68 -3.02
C ARG A 28 -5.23 4.72 -3.20
N VAL A 29 -4.23 4.74 -2.33
CA VAL A 29 -3.07 5.66 -2.44
C VAL A 29 -2.39 5.53 -3.80
N MET A 30 -2.09 4.31 -4.25
CA MET A 30 -1.47 4.11 -5.57
C MET A 30 -2.37 4.62 -6.72
N ARG A 31 -3.70 4.43 -6.62
CA ARG A 31 -4.65 4.91 -7.62
C ARG A 31 -4.72 6.45 -7.64
N SER A 32 -4.74 7.08 -6.48
CA SER A 32 -4.74 8.54 -6.34
C SER A 32 -3.48 9.14 -6.96
N LEU A 33 -2.30 8.60 -6.62
CA LEU A 33 -1.02 9.07 -7.21
C LEU A 33 -1.00 8.92 -8.73
N LYS A 34 -1.55 7.82 -9.27
CA LYS A 34 -1.62 7.62 -10.72
C LYS A 34 -2.54 8.64 -11.39
N TRP A 35 -3.68 8.94 -10.76
CA TRP A 35 -4.58 9.96 -11.23
C TRP A 35 -3.92 11.35 -11.19
N GLU A 36 -3.27 11.72 -10.09
CA GLU A 36 -2.53 12.98 -9.95
C GLU A 36 -1.42 13.12 -11.00
N ALA A 37 -0.65 12.05 -11.25
CA ALA A 37 0.36 12.03 -12.31
C ALA A 37 -0.26 12.31 -13.69
N SER A 38 -1.44 11.74 -13.97
CA SER A 38 -2.15 11.98 -15.24
C SER A 38 -2.65 13.43 -15.36
N GLU A 39 -3.10 14.03 -14.27
CA GLU A 39 -3.50 15.44 -14.25
C GLU A 39 -2.31 16.39 -14.44
N TRP A 40 -1.16 16.07 -13.84
CA TRP A 40 0.08 16.81 -14.10
C TRP A 40 0.57 16.67 -15.54
N GLN A 41 0.40 15.50 -16.14
CA GLN A 41 0.74 15.28 -17.55
C GLN A 41 -0.13 16.16 -18.46
N LYS A 42 -1.45 16.17 -18.25
CA LYS A 42 -2.36 17.08 -18.98
C LYS A 42 -1.93 18.54 -18.86
N ARG A 43 -1.60 18.99 -17.64
CA ARG A 43 -1.10 20.36 -17.42
C ARG A 43 0.20 20.66 -18.17
N ALA A 44 1.08 19.68 -18.35
CA ALA A 44 2.31 19.83 -19.14
C ALA A 44 2.03 19.93 -20.65
N ASP A 45 0.97 19.27 -21.11
CA ASP A 45 0.58 19.23 -22.52
C ASP A 45 -0.31 20.42 -22.91
N GLU A 46 -1.09 20.96 -21.96
CA GLU A 46 -2.03 22.07 -22.13
C GLU A 46 -1.46 23.43 -21.68
N VAL A 47 -0.13 23.59 -21.67
CA VAL A 47 0.48 24.88 -21.35
C VAL A 47 0.00 25.93 -22.36
N ARG A 48 -0.63 26.98 -21.84
CA ARG A 48 -1.29 27.99 -22.67
C ARG A 48 -0.28 28.72 -23.56
N SER A 49 -0.70 28.98 -24.80
CA SER A 49 0.09 29.68 -25.82
C SER A 49 0.15 31.20 -25.62
N ASP A 50 -0.62 31.75 -24.68
CA ASP A 50 -0.65 33.19 -24.35
C ASP A 50 0.49 33.62 -23.41
N VAL A 51 1.28 32.66 -22.92
CA VAL A 51 2.42 32.88 -22.03
C VAL A 51 3.72 32.95 -22.85
N ASP A 52 4.69 33.76 -22.42
CA ASP A 52 5.99 33.82 -23.08
C ASP A 52 6.69 32.45 -23.06
N GLY A 53 7.51 32.18 -24.07
CA GLY A 53 8.12 30.86 -24.27
C GLY A 53 8.99 30.38 -23.10
N THR A 54 9.64 31.28 -22.36
CA THR A 54 10.48 30.93 -21.22
C THR A 54 9.61 30.49 -20.04
N THR A 55 8.58 31.28 -19.72
CA THR A 55 7.63 30.94 -18.65
C THR A 55 6.85 29.67 -19.00
N ALA A 56 6.41 29.51 -20.25
CA ALA A 56 5.75 28.30 -20.73
C ALA A 56 6.63 27.05 -20.56
N ALA A 57 7.92 27.16 -20.91
CA ALA A 57 8.89 26.09 -20.70
C ALA A 57 9.07 25.76 -19.21
N GLY A 58 9.11 26.78 -18.34
CA GLY A 58 9.21 26.60 -16.89
C GLY A 58 7.98 25.89 -16.30
N ILE A 59 6.77 26.31 -16.67
CA ILE A 59 5.51 25.67 -16.26
C ILE A 59 5.50 24.21 -16.70
N ARG A 60 5.86 23.94 -17.96
CA ARG A 60 5.93 22.59 -18.51
C ARG A 60 6.93 21.73 -17.75
N ALA A 61 8.13 22.24 -17.51
CA ALA A 61 9.18 21.52 -16.77
C ALA A 61 8.73 21.18 -15.34
N TYR A 62 8.07 22.12 -14.66
CA TYR A 62 7.52 21.89 -13.33
C TYR A 62 6.43 20.81 -13.32
N ALA A 63 5.51 20.85 -14.28
CA ALA A 63 4.46 19.86 -14.42
C ALA A 63 5.04 18.46 -14.68
N LEU A 64 6.00 18.33 -15.61
CA LEU A 64 6.69 17.07 -15.89
C LEU A 64 7.48 16.54 -14.69
N ARG A 65 8.10 17.42 -13.90
CA ARG A 65 8.74 17.03 -12.64
C ARG A 65 7.72 16.41 -11.68
N ASN A 66 6.52 16.98 -11.59
CA ASN A 66 5.47 16.41 -10.75
C ASN A 66 5.02 15.04 -11.27
N VAL A 67 4.86 14.85 -12.58
CA VAL A 67 4.58 13.51 -13.16
C VAL A 67 5.63 12.51 -12.67
N TYR A 68 6.91 12.83 -12.84
CA TYR A 68 8.02 11.98 -12.41
C TYR A 68 7.94 11.64 -10.91
N LEU A 69 7.73 12.64 -10.05
CA LEU A 69 7.67 12.43 -8.60
C LEU A 69 6.53 11.50 -8.20
N HIS A 70 5.32 11.68 -8.76
CA HIS A 70 4.18 10.82 -8.42
C HIS A 70 4.40 9.39 -8.92
N THR A 71 4.99 9.22 -10.11
CA THR A 71 5.36 7.89 -10.61
C THR A 71 6.42 7.21 -9.74
N GLU A 72 7.41 7.96 -9.25
CA GLU A 72 8.44 7.45 -8.34
C GLU A 72 7.83 7.06 -6.99
N PHE A 73 6.92 7.86 -6.44
CA PHE A 73 6.21 7.52 -5.19
C PHE A 73 5.42 6.21 -5.32
N ILE A 74 4.75 5.97 -6.45
CA ILE A 74 4.05 4.71 -6.69
C ILE A 74 5.04 3.53 -6.64
N VAL A 75 6.18 3.65 -7.32
CA VAL A 75 7.22 2.60 -7.33
C VAL A 75 7.74 2.36 -5.92
N ARG A 76 8.13 3.41 -5.21
CA ARG A 76 8.71 3.31 -3.86
C ARG A 76 7.73 2.76 -2.84
N PHE A 77 6.48 3.23 -2.85
CA PHE A 77 5.46 2.71 -1.94
C PHE A 77 5.16 1.25 -2.22
N ARG A 78 5.10 0.85 -3.50
CA ARG A 78 4.92 -0.55 -3.86
C ARG A 78 6.08 -1.42 -3.40
N GLU A 79 7.31 -1.00 -3.65
CA GLU A 79 8.51 -1.71 -3.20
C GLU A 79 8.53 -1.89 -1.68
N GLU A 80 8.22 -0.83 -0.93
CA GLU A 80 8.24 -0.87 0.52
C GLU A 80 7.08 -1.70 1.10
N TRP A 81 5.90 -1.61 0.49
CA TRP A 81 4.75 -2.43 0.82
C TRP A 81 5.01 -3.92 0.56
N ASP A 82 5.61 -4.26 -0.57
CA ASP A 82 5.92 -5.65 -0.92
C ASP A 82 7.00 -6.27 0.00
N LYS A 83 7.98 -5.47 0.46
CA LYS A 83 8.96 -5.91 1.47
C LYS A 83 8.30 -6.24 2.80
N THR A 84 7.48 -5.32 3.30
CA THR A 84 6.84 -5.42 4.62
C THR A 84 5.77 -6.50 4.64
N MET A 85 4.87 -6.52 3.66
CA MET A 85 3.86 -7.57 3.52
C MET A 85 4.49 -8.93 3.20
N GLY A 86 5.52 -8.96 2.34
CA GLY A 86 6.24 -10.20 2.06
C GLY A 86 6.92 -10.76 3.30
N ALA A 87 7.51 -9.91 4.16
CA ALA A 87 8.10 -10.34 5.42
C ALA A 87 7.03 -10.82 6.42
N ALA A 88 5.91 -10.10 6.55
CA ALA A 88 4.81 -10.47 7.43
C ALA A 88 4.15 -11.79 7.01
N VAL A 89 3.85 -11.97 5.72
CA VAL A 89 3.28 -13.21 5.18
C VAL A 89 4.24 -14.38 5.36
N ARG A 90 5.54 -14.19 5.14
CA ARG A 90 6.54 -15.23 5.39
C ARG A 90 6.64 -15.61 6.87
N HIS A 91 6.55 -14.63 7.78
CA HIS A 91 6.54 -14.87 9.22
C HIS A 91 5.28 -15.65 9.62
N TRP A 92 4.10 -15.20 9.22
CA TRP A 92 2.83 -15.85 9.56
C TRP A 92 2.72 -17.25 8.96
N ALA A 93 3.15 -17.45 7.71
CA ALA A 93 3.16 -18.78 7.10
C ALA A 93 4.10 -19.74 7.83
N ALA A 94 5.28 -19.28 8.27
CA ALA A 94 6.21 -20.08 9.05
C ALA A 94 5.71 -20.39 10.47
N GLU A 95 4.95 -19.46 11.06
CA GLU A 95 4.36 -19.59 12.39
C GLU A 95 3.14 -20.51 12.37
N GLU A 96 2.28 -20.40 11.35
CA GLU A 96 1.13 -21.28 11.10
C GLU A 96 1.58 -22.71 10.75
N GLU A 97 2.65 -22.87 9.96
CA GLU A 97 3.26 -24.17 9.66
C GLU A 97 3.86 -24.81 10.93
N ARG A 98 4.46 -24.02 11.83
CA ARG A 98 4.91 -24.50 13.16
C ARG A 98 3.74 -24.90 14.06
N GLU A 99 2.68 -24.09 14.10
CA GLU A 99 1.50 -24.35 14.94
C GLU A 99 0.74 -25.60 14.45
N ILE A 100 0.69 -25.83 13.12
CA ILE A 100 0.16 -27.06 12.52
C ILE A 100 1.04 -28.26 12.87
N LEU A 101 2.37 -28.14 12.75
CA LEU A 101 3.28 -29.25 13.06
C LEU A 101 3.27 -29.60 14.56
N GLU A 102 3.26 -28.61 15.45
CA GLU A 102 3.18 -28.79 16.89
C GLU A 102 1.79 -29.29 17.33
N GLY A 103 0.71 -28.80 16.72
CA GLY A 103 -0.65 -29.26 16.98
C GLY A 103 -0.92 -30.69 16.48
N THR A 104 -0.30 -31.09 15.36
CA THR A 104 -0.38 -32.46 14.83
C THR A 104 0.44 -33.43 15.69
N PHE A 105 1.62 -33.01 16.15
CA PHE A 105 2.47 -33.80 17.06
C PHE A 105 1.81 -34.06 18.43
N MET A 106 1.00 -33.12 18.94
CA MET A 106 0.21 -33.31 20.17
C MET A 106 -1.04 -34.18 19.98
N ALA A 107 -1.53 -34.33 18.74
CA ALA A 107 -2.68 -35.19 18.41
C ALA A 107 -2.29 -36.64 18.11
N GLU A 108 -1.06 -36.89 17.64
CA GLU A 108 -0.54 -38.23 17.33
C GLU A 108 0.24 -38.87 18.50
N GLY A 109 0.55 -38.12 19.56
CA GLY A 109 1.28 -38.56 20.76
C GLY A 109 0.41 -38.97 21.96
N MET A 110 -0.90 -39.17 21.78
CA MET A 110 -1.87 -39.55 22.82
C MET A 110 -2.65 -40.80 22.42
#